data_AF-A0A6N6T141-F1
#
_entry.id   AF-A0A6N6T141-F1
#
_cell.length_a   1.000
_cell.length_b   1.000
_cell.length_c   1.000
_cell.angle_alpha   90.00
_cell.angle_beta   90.00
_cell.angle_gamma   90.00
#
_symmetry.space_group_name_H-M   'P 1'
#
loop_
_entity.id
_entity.type
_entity.pdbx_description
1 polymer ?
#
loop_
_entity_poly.entity_id
_entity_poly.type
_entity_poly.pdbx_seq_one_letter_code
_entity_poly.pdbx_strand_id
1 'polypeptide(L)'
;MPTAGMTIETQGARLKVTSPSGLTYEASTSASDGVLEDFFAAYDSSFVLANEKEGFAGFAECLALNEGAGYEALRARYGPFREFVVVVRNAGGAVVGGLNFIAFPLAEPDSRQHSLSLNLSYIFVPPSQRQRGVFRKLVAELPGLALALFAQTNPQDVPQEWRASPRAPMVYIFIEQNDPYRMTPQDYARDTQATGLDQLARIALWARQGARIVDFAYVQPALTADQQADRSLVYAVLGTEAPSLHPSLLRQHLERFFGISVLKGRDPEGDAEAHQQLAQLAALEAAGARVALLKMIDPARLPKPGGLEGAERASTLRDLLAPL
;
A
#
# COMPACT_ATOMS: atom_id res chain seq x y z
N MET A 1 2.77 -21.50 1.86
CA MET A 1 3.57 -22.03 0.73
C MET A 1 4.60 -20.98 0.36
N PRO A 2 5.90 -21.32 0.30
CA PRO A 2 6.84 -20.46 -0.41
C PRO A 2 6.33 -20.29 -1.84
N THR A 3 6.23 -19.05 -2.32
CA THR A 3 6.09 -18.83 -3.76
C THR A 3 7.28 -19.50 -4.44
N ALA A 4 7.02 -20.23 -5.54
CA ALA A 4 8.02 -21.08 -6.19
C ALA A 4 9.35 -20.31 -6.38
N GLY A 5 10.39 -20.75 -5.66
CA GLY A 5 11.75 -20.20 -5.77
C GLY A 5 12.17 -19.14 -4.73
N MET A 6 11.33 -18.78 -3.75
CA MET A 6 11.78 -17.96 -2.61
C MET A 6 12.27 -18.83 -1.44
N THR A 7 13.46 -18.52 -0.91
CA THR A 7 14.00 -19.15 0.30
C THR A 7 13.95 -18.14 1.45
N ILE A 8 13.40 -18.55 2.60
CA ILE A 8 13.24 -17.72 3.79
C ILE A 8 14.19 -18.22 4.88
N GLU A 9 15.03 -17.33 5.40
CA GLU A 9 15.85 -17.52 6.60
C GLU A 9 15.28 -16.64 7.72
N THR A 10 15.27 -17.14 8.96
CA THR A 10 14.73 -16.42 10.12
C THR A 10 15.77 -16.26 11.21
N GLN A 11 15.83 -15.06 11.80
CA GLN A 11 16.65 -14.76 12.97
C GLN A 11 15.88 -13.78 13.87
N GLY A 12 15.11 -14.30 14.82
CA GLY A 12 14.21 -13.48 15.64
C GLY A 12 13.10 -12.85 14.81
N ALA A 13 12.93 -11.52 14.91
CA ALA A 13 11.97 -10.75 14.11
C ALA A 13 12.44 -10.50 12.65
N ARG A 14 13.73 -10.72 12.37
CA ARG A 14 14.30 -10.52 11.04
C ARG A 14 14.04 -11.73 10.15
N LEU A 15 13.56 -11.44 8.95
CA LEU A 15 13.37 -12.41 7.88
C LEU A 15 14.26 -12.02 6.71
N LYS A 16 14.93 -12.99 6.12
CA LYS A 16 15.69 -12.79 4.89
C LYS A 16 15.09 -13.68 3.81
N VAL A 17 14.63 -13.06 2.73
CA VAL A 17 14.06 -13.76 1.57
C VAL A 17 14.95 -13.52 0.37
N THR A 18 15.42 -14.57 -0.29
CA THR A 18 16.12 -14.45 -1.57
C THR A 18 15.18 -14.84 -2.69
N SER A 19 15.01 -13.96 -3.68
CA SER A 19 14.15 -14.22 -4.83
C SER A 19 14.95 -14.75 -6.03
N PRO A 20 14.27 -15.43 -6.98
CA PRO A 20 14.91 -15.91 -8.21
C PRO A 20 15.53 -14.81 -9.08
N SER A 21 15.13 -13.55 -8.92
CA SER A 21 15.71 -12.43 -9.67
C SER A 21 17.05 -11.92 -9.11
N GLY A 22 17.54 -12.54 -8.04
CA GLY A 22 18.80 -12.19 -7.38
C GLY A 22 18.67 -11.01 -6.41
N LEU A 23 17.45 -10.67 -6.00
CA LEU A 23 17.19 -9.71 -4.94
C LEU A 23 17.13 -10.42 -3.58
N THR A 24 17.68 -9.77 -2.57
CA THR A 24 17.55 -10.17 -1.17
C THR A 24 16.68 -9.15 -0.45
N TYR A 25 15.62 -9.64 0.20
CA TYR A 25 14.70 -8.86 1.01
C TYR A 25 15.01 -9.13 2.47
N GLU A 26 15.44 -8.11 3.19
CA GLU A 26 15.61 -8.14 4.64
C GLU A 26 14.40 -7.45 5.25
N ALA A 27 13.46 -8.24 5.75
CA ALA A 27 12.23 -7.77 6.34
C ALA A 27 12.29 -7.85 7.87
N SER A 28 11.60 -6.93 8.54
CA SER A 28 11.39 -7.00 9.98
C SER A 28 9.99 -6.55 10.36
N THR A 29 9.52 -7.09 11.48
CA THR A 29 8.32 -6.67 12.19
C THR A 29 8.64 -5.86 13.45
N SER A 30 9.91 -5.51 13.67
CA SER A 30 10.42 -4.80 14.85
C SER A 30 11.19 -3.54 14.45
N ALA A 31 11.19 -2.54 15.33
CA ALA A 31 11.94 -1.31 15.15
C ALA A 31 13.37 -1.38 15.74
N SER A 32 13.76 -2.48 16.40
CA SER A 32 14.99 -2.52 17.22
C SER A 32 16.08 -3.47 16.70
N ASP A 33 15.94 -4.03 15.50
CA ASP A 33 16.85 -5.04 14.94
C ASP A 33 17.75 -4.53 13.82
N GLY A 34 17.77 -3.22 13.57
CA GLY A 34 18.61 -2.55 12.57
C GLY A 34 17.98 -2.42 11.18
N VAL A 35 16.90 -3.16 10.89
CA VAL A 35 16.28 -3.13 9.54
C VAL A 35 15.55 -1.80 9.30
N LEU A 36 14.88 -1.26 10.31
CA LEU A 36 14.20 0.02 10.20
C LEU A 36 15.20 1.17 9.96
N GLU A 37 16.36 1.13 10.61
CA GLU A 37 17.42 2.13 10.43
C GLU A 37 17.97 2.11 9.01
N ASP A 38 18.28 0.93 8.47
CA ASP A 38 18.73 0.77 7.08
C ASP A 38 17.66 1.21 6.08
N PHE A 39 16.39 0.87 6.34
CA PHE A 39 15.25 1.31 5.54
C PHE A 39 15.14 2.83 5.56
N PHE A 40 15.14 3.44 6.75
CA PHE A 40 14.91 4.86 6.93
C PHE A 40 16.03 5.70 6.31
N ALA A 41 17.28 5.27 6.43
CA ALA A 41 18.42 5.93 5.79
C ALA A 41 18.27 6.02 4.26
N ALA A 42 17.77 4.96 3.62
CA ALA A 42 17.54 4.96 2.17
C ALA A 42 16.23 5.68 1.79
N TYR A 43 15.18 5.54 2.61
CA TYR A 43 13.87 6.19 2.48
C TYR A 43 13.99 7.71 2.51
N ASP A 44 14.69 8.26 3.50
CA ASP A 44 14.80 9.70 3.73
C ASP A 44 15.41 10.44 2.53
N SER A 45 16.33 9.77 1.83
CA SER A 45 16.96 10.26 0.60
C SER A 45 16.10 10.12 -0.67
N SER A 46 15.04 9.31 -0.62
CA SER A 46 14.22 8.94 -1.78
C SER A 46 12.93 9.75 -1.89
N PHE A 47 12.39 10.27 -0.77
CA PHE A 47 11.19 11.11 -0.70
C PHE A 47 11.54 12.55 -0.31
N VAL A 48 10.98 13.52 -1.04
CA VAL A 48 11.38 14.93 -0.92
C VAL A 48 10.28 15.87 -0.42
N LEU A 49 9.00 15.50 -0.56
CA LEU A 49 7.92 16.34 -0.06
C LEU A 49 7.63 16.00 1.40
N ALA A 50 7.52 17.02 2.25
CA ALA A 50 7.38 16.81 3.70
C ALA A 50 6.04 16.15 4.07
N ASN A 51 4.99 16.38 3.29
CA ASN A 51 3.67 15.76 3.50
C ASN A 51 3.62 14.29 3.06
N GLU A 52 4.60 13.81 2.30
CA GLU A 52 4.71 12.40 1.88
C GLU A 52 5.51 11.55 2.88
N LYS A 53 6.04 12.17 3.95
CA LYS A 53 7.02 11.51 4.82
C LYS A 53 6.41 11.09 6.16
N GLU A 54 6.57 9.81 6.47
CA GLU A 54 6.47 9.30 7.82
C GLU A 54 7.83 9.45 8.51
N GLY A 55 7.81 9.87 9.77
CA GLY A 55 9.02 9.98 10.56
C GLY A 55 9.50 8.60 11.03
N PHE A 56 10.79 8.49 11.39
CA PHE A 56 11.31 7.25 12.00
C PHE A 56 10.47 6.79 13.19
N ALA A 57 10.07 7.74 14.06
CA ALA A 57 9.23 7.46 15.21
C ALA A 57 7.85 6.93 14.82
N GLY A 58 7.25 7.41 13.72
CA GLY A 58 5.96 6.91 13.25
C GLY A 58 6.05 5.49 12.72
N PHE A 59 7.10 5.15 11.96
CA PHE A 59 7.36 3.75 11.58
C PHE A 59 7.57 2.85 12.80
N ALA A 60 8.34 3.31 13.78
CA ALA A 60 8.60 2.55 15.00
C ALA A 60 7.32 2.31 15.82
N GLU A 61 6.45 3.33 15.90
CA GLU A 61 5.14 3.22 16.56
C GLU A 61 4.25 2.18 15.87
N CYS A 62 4.16 2.18 14.54
CA CYS A 62 3.39 1.19 13.79
C CYS A 62 3.96 -0.23 13.98
N LEU A 63 5.29 -0.41 13.93
CA LEU A 63 5.91 -1.72 14.14
C LEU A 63 5.72 -2.23 15.57
N ALA A 64 5.66 -1.35 16.57
CA ALA A 64 5.37 -1.73 17.95
C ALA A 64 3.97 -2.37 18.12
N LEU A 65 3.03 -2.11 17.20
CA LEU A 65 1.70 -2.73 17.20
C LEU A 65 1.72 -4.22 16.79
N ASN A 66 2.86 -4.76 16.35
CA ASN A 66 2.99 -6.16 15.98
C ASN A 66 3.10 -7.11 17.20
N GLU A 67 3.28 -6.61 18.42
CA GLU A 67 3.49 -7.45 19.58
C GLU A 67 2.82 -6.94 20.87
N GLY A 68 2.88 -7.79 21.91
CA GLY A 68 2.38 -7.47 23.24
C GLY A 68 0.86 -7.39 23.34
N ALA A 69 0.38 -6.80 24.45
CA ALA A 69 -1.05 -6.71 24.74
C ALA A 69 -1.82 -5.83 23.74
N GLY A 70 -1.15 -4.81 23.18
CA GLY A 70 -1.72 -3.95 22.13
C GLY A 70 -2.03 -4.75 20.87
N TYR A 71 -1.08 -5.59 20.42
CA TYR A 71 -1.31 -6.51 19.30
C TYR A 71 -2.48 -7.46 19.56
N GLU A 72 -2.54 -8.11 20.73
CA GLU A 72 -3.63 -9.06 21.01
C GLU A 72 -5.00 -8.38 21.02
N ALA A 73 -5.10 -7.15 21.54
CA ALA A 73 -6.34 -6.37 21.50
C ALA A 73 -6.74 -6.01 20.05
N LEU A 74 -5.79 -5.53 19.24
CA LEU A 74 -6.04 -5.21 17.84
C LEU A 74 -6.37 -6.45 17.02
N ARG A 75 -5.67 -7.57 17.25
CA ARG A 75 -5.93 -8.85 16.60
C ARG A 75 -7.30 -9.41 16.97
N ALA A 76 -7.74 -9.27 18.22
CA ALA A 76 -9.08 -9.68 18.63
C ALA A 76 -10.16 -8.85 17.92
N ARG A 77 -9.90 -7.55 17.69
CA ARG A 77 -10.84 -6.63 17.04
C ARG A 77 -10.88 -6.80 15.51
N TYR A 78 -9.71 -6.82 14.89
CA TYR A 78 -9.54 -6.71 13.45
C TYR A 78 -9.15 -8.04 12.79
N GLY A 79 -8.84 -9.07 13.57
CA GLY A 79 -8.21 -10.28 13.05
C GLY A 79 -6.70 -10.12 12.88
N PRO A 80 -6.03 -11.18 12.42
CA PRO A 80 -4.57 -11.23 12.35
C PRO A 80 -4.00 -10.28 11.31
N PHE A 81 -2.91 -9.62 11.66
CA PHE A 81 -2.19 -8.69 10.78
C PHE A 81 -0.70 -8.70 11.08
N ARG A 82 0.08 -8.16 10.14
CA ARG A 82 1.47 -7.83 10.40
C ARG A 82 1.95 -6.64 9.55
N GLU A 83 2.56 -5.66 10.21
CA GLU A 83 3.27 -4.53 9.58
C GLU A 83 4.73 -4.91 9.35
N PHE A 84 5.26 -4.56 8.16
CA PHE A 84 6.62 -4.88 7.77
C PHE A 84 7.36 -3.64 7.28
N VAL A 85 8.64 -3.58 7.62
CA VAL A 85 9.63 -2.80 6.88
C VAL A 85 10.58 -3.76 6.18
N VAL A 86 10.94 -3.43 4.94
CA VAL A 86 11.77 -4.29 4.09
C VAL A 86 12.85 -3.48 3.42
N VAL A 87 14.10 -3.88 3.60
CA VAL A 87 15.26 -3.39 2.85
C VAL A 87 15.54 -4.36 1.71
N VAL A 88 15.69 -3.86 0.49
CA VAL A 88 15.99 -4.68 -0.68
C VAL A 88 17.43 -4.47 -1.10
N ARG A 89 18.17 -5.56 -1.20
CA ARG A 89 19.58 -5.58 -1.60
C ARG A 89 19.77 -6.36 -2.89
N ASN A 90 20.73 -5.95 -3.70
CA ASN A 90 21.20 -6.75 -4.83
C ASN A 90 22.22 -7.81 -4.38
N ALA A 91 22.68 -8.66 -5.30
CA ALA A 91 23.70 -9.68 -5.04
C ALA A 91 25.03 -9.13 -4.49
N GLY A 92 25.34 -7.85 -4.74
CA GLY A 92 26.52 -7.17 -4.18
C GLY A 92 26.30 -6.56 -2.79
N GLY A 93 25.14 -6.77 -2.17
CA GLY A 93 24.80 -6.26 -0.83
C GLY A 93 24.35 -4.79 -0.79
N ALA A 94 24.37 -4.08 -1.92
CA ALA A 94 23.95 -2.69 -1.99
C ALA A 94 22.43 -2.57 -1.87
N VAL A 95 21.95 -1.57 -1.11
CA VAL A 95 20.52 -1.25 -1.02
C VAL A 95 20.04 -0.72 -2.37
N VAL A 96 19.02 -1.37 -2.93
CA VAL A 96 18.40 -1.04 -4.21
C VAL A 96 16.93 -0.66 -4.11
N GLY A 97 16.33 -0.78 -2.94
CA GLY A 97 14.96 -0.37 -2.69
C GLY A 97 14.54 -0.60 -1.25
N GLY A 98 13.32 -0.18 -0.95
CA GLY A 98 12.67 -0.49 0.30
C GLY A 98 11.16 -0.55 0.13
N LEU A 99 10.51 -1.28 1.03
CA LEU A 99 9.06 -1.43 1.09
C LEU A 99 8.60 -1.26 2.55
N ASN A 100 7.47 -0.62 2.75
CA ASN A 100 6.72 -0.70 4.00
C ASN A 100 5.26 -1.00 3.67
N PHE A 101 4.71 -2.00 4.35
CA PHE A 101 3.33 -2.41 4.16
C PHE A 101 2.80 -3.17 5.38
N ILE A 102 1.48 -3.07 5.57
CA ILE A 102 0.71 -3.98 6.40
C ILE A 102 0.08 -5.08 5.55
N ALA A 103 0.01 -6.30 6.08
CA ALA A 103 -0.68 -7.41 5.45
C ALA A 103 -1.67 -8.08 6.43
N PHE A 104 -2.86 -8.45 5.94
CA PHE A 104 -3.86 -9.19 6.69
C PHE A 104 -4.80 -9.98 5.76
N PRO A 105 -5.36 -11.12 6.20
CA PRO A 105 -6.38 -11.86 5.45
C PRO A 105 -7.71 -11.10 5.44
N LEU A 106 -8.42 -11.15 4.32
CA LEU A 106 -9.78 -10.65 4.18
C LEU A 106 -10.71 -11.76 3.74
N ALA A 107 -11.96 -11.72 4.21
CA ALA A 107 -13.01 -12.58 3.70
C ALA A 107 -13.54 -11.99 2.39
N GLU A 108 -13.50 -12.76 1.30
CA GLU A 108 -14.06 -12.37 0.00
C GLU A 108 -15.57 -12.62 -0.01
N PRO A 109 -16.41 -11.56 -0.12
CA PRO A 109 -17.86 -11.72 -0.12
C PRO A 109 -18.37 -12.58 -1.30
N ASP A 110 -17.76 -12.40 -2.48
CA ASP A 110 -18.20 -13.04 -3.72
C ASP A 110 -17.81 -14.53 -3.79
N SER A 111 -16.63 -14.90 -3.29
CA SER A 111 -16.09 -16.27 -3.41
C SER A 111 -16.17 -17.09 -2.12
N ARG A 112 -16.41 -16.44 -0.97
CA ARG A 112 -16.35 -17.03 0.37
C ARG A 112 -15.00 -17.68 0.72
N GLN A 113 -13.93 -17.29 0.03
CA GLN A 113 -12.55 -17.66 0.35
C GLN A 113 -11.83 -16.50 1.01
N HIS A 114 -10.70 -16.76 1.67
CA HIS A 114 -9.84 -15.67 2.12
C HIS A 114 -8.90 -15.20 0.99
N SER A 115 -8.75 -13.88 0.86
CA SER A 115 -7.67 -13.23 0.11
C SER A 115 -6.65 -12.61 1.08
N LEU A 116 -5.44 -12.34 0.61
CA LEU A 116 -4.48 -11.52 1.35
C LEU A 116 -4.63 -10.08 0.88
N SER A 117 -4.77 -9.15 1.82
CA SER A 117 -4.80 -7.73 1.53
C SER A 117 -3.57 -7.05 2.09
N LEU A 118 -3.00 -6.13 1.30
CA LEU A 118 -1.90 -5.28 1.67
C LEU A 118 -2.28 -3.82 1.48
N ASN A 119 -1.88 -2.96 2.41
CA ASN A 119 -1.65 -1.55 2.08
C ASN A 119 -0.15 -1.34 1.92
N LEU A 120 0.30 -1.07 0.69
CA LEU A 120 1.70 -0.73 0.41
C LEU A 120 1.87 0.78 0.60
N SER A 121 2.18 1.16 1.84
CA SER A 121 2.33 2.54 2.26
C SER A 121 3.54 3.20 1.59
N TYR A 122 4.66 2.47 1.50
CA TYR A 122 5.87 3.00 0.85
C TYR A 122 6.56 1.97 -0.03
N ILE A 123 7.01 2.44 -1.19
CA ILE A 123 7.95 1.75 -2.07
C ILE A 123 8.89 2.77 -2.68
N PHE A 124 10.19 2.49 -2.65
CA PHE A 124 11.17 3.36 -3.28
C PHE A 124 12.32 2.60 -3.94
N VAL A 125 12.95 3.28 -4.88
CA VAL A 125 14.22 2.91 -5.48
C VAL A 125 15.15 4.11 -5.34
N PRO A 126 16.30 3.98 -4.65
CA PRO A 126 17.25 5.07 -4.48
C PRO A 126 17.65 5.66 -5.84
N PRO A 127 17.90 6.99 -5.93
CA PRO A 127 18.22 7.65 -7.18
C PRO A 127 19.33 6.95 -8.00
N SER A 128 20.38 6.46 -7.34
CA SER A 128 21.51 5.74 -7.96
C SER A 128 21.15 4.39 -8.59
N GLN A 129 19.97 3.86 -8.28
CA GLN A 129 19.49 2.54 -8.71
C GLN A 129 18.29 2.64 -9.68
N ARG A 130 17.81 3.85 -9.98
CA ARG A 130 16.72 4.08 -10.93
C ARG A 130 17.12 3.66 -12.37
N GLN A 131 16.10 3.46 -13.21
CA GLN A 131 16.24 3.03 -14.62
C GLN A 131 16.87 1.64 -14.83
N ARG A 132 17.11 0.86 -13.77
CA ARG A 132 17.64 -0.51 -13.83
C ARG A 132 16.55 -1.60 -13.78
N GLY A 133 15.28 -1.21 -13.90
CA GLY A 133 14.13 -2.11 -13.82
C GLY A 133 13.82 -2.64 -12.41
N VAL A 134 14.47 -2.13 -11.35
CA VAL A 134 14.27 -2.58 -9.97
C VAL A 134 12.81 -2.48 -9.54
N PHE A 135 12.17 -1.33 -9.73
CA PHE A 135 10.77 -1.12 -9.37
C PHE A 135 9.84 -2.20 -9.96
N ARG A 136 9.99 -2.52 -11.25
CA ARG A 136 9.19 -3.57 -11.91
C ARG A 136 9.37 -4.94 -11.24
N LYS A 137 10.60 -5.27 -10.83
CA LYS A 137 10.88 -6.52 -10.10
C LYS A 137 10.21 -6.51 -8.73
N LEU A 138 10.33 -5.41 -7.98
CA LEU A 138 9.71 -5.26 -6.66
C LEU A 138 8.20 -5.49 -6.73
N VAL A 139 7.50 -4.80 -7.65
CA VAL A 139 6.04 -4.93 -7.79
C VAL A 139 5.63 -6.35 -8.23
N ALA A 140 6.39 -6.97 -9.14
CA ALA A 140 6.10 -8.32 -9.60
C ALA A 140 6.30 -9.39 -8.51
N GLU A 141 7.28 -9.21 -7.62
CA GLU A 141 7.61 -10.16 -6.55
C GLU A 141 6.80 -9.93 -5.27
N LEU A 142 6.24 -8.73 -5.08
CA LEU A 142 5.53 -8.31 -3.86
C LEU A 142 4.40 -9.27 -3.42
N PRO A 143 3.50 -9.77 -4.30
CA PRO A 143 2.47 -10.70 -3.86
C PRO A 143 3.03 -11.97 -3.21
N GLY A 144 4.10 -12.51 -3.80
CA GLY A 144 4.77 -13.70 -3.30
C GLY A 144 5.54 -13.46 -2.01
N LEU A 145 6.25 -12.34 -1.95
CA LEU A 145 6.98 -11.89 -0.77
C LEU A 145 6.03 -11.67 0.42
N ALA A 146 4.95 -10.93 0.21
CA ALA A 146 3.97 -10.64 1.26
C ALA A 146 3.33 -11.89 1.84
N LEU A 147 2.91 -12.82 0.97
CA LEU A 147 2.35 -14.10 1.40
C LEU A 147 3.38 -14.93 2.19
N ALA A 148 4.63 -14.97 1.73
CA ALA A 148 5.71 -15.67 2.38
C ALA A 148 6.01 -15.10 3.77
N LEU A 149 6.15 -13.77 3.88
CA LEU A 149 6.40 -13.08 5.14
C LEU A 149 5.23 -13.27 6.12
N PHE A 150 3.99 -13.01 5.68
CA PHE A 150 2.80 -13.17 6.53
C PHE A 150 2.65 -14.61 7.03
N ALA A 151 2.82 -15.61 6.16
CA ALA A 151 2.71 -17.00 6.58
C ALA A 151 3.80 -17.40 7.58
N GLN A 152 4.98 -16.79 7.50
CA GLN A 152 6.09 -17.06 8.42
C GLN A 152 5.90 -16.36 9.77
N THR A 153 5.37 -15.13 9.80
CA THR A 153 5.17 -14.36 11.04
C THR A 153 3.86 -14.67 11.75
N ASN A 154 2.88 -15.23 11.03
CA ASN A 154 1.54 -15.51 11.54
C ASN A 154 1.10 -16.96 11.22
N PRO A 155 1.92 -18.00 11.52
CA PRO A 155 1.69 -19.36 11.04
C PRO A 155 0.36 -19.98 11.51
N GLN A 156 -0.12 -19.60 12.70
CA GLN A 156 -1.38 -20.08 13.26
C GLN A 156 -2.60 -19.39 12.64
N ASP A 157 -2.41 -18.19 12.11
CA ASP A 157 -3.46 -17.34 11.57
C ASP A 157 -3.63 -17.48 10.05
N VAL A 158 -2.77 -18.26 9.39
CA VAL A 158 -2.91 -18.55 7.96
C VAL A 158 -4.22 -19.33 7.73
N PRO A 159 -5.16 -18.83 6.91
CA PRO A 159 -6.40 -19.52 6.58
C PRO A 159 -6.16 -20.97 6.14
N GLN A 160 -7.03 -21.89 6.60
CA GLN A 160 -6.85 -23.32 6.39
C GLN A 160 -6.80 -23.67 4.89
N GLU A 161 -7.62 -23.00 4.08
CA GLU A 161 -7.68 -23.22 2.64
C GLU A 161 -6.38 -22.81 1.93
N TRP A 162 -5.61 -21.85 2.45
CA TRP A 162 -4.29 -21.49 1.87
C TRP A 162 -3.24 -22.57 2.15
N ARG A 163 -3.40 -23.30 3.25
CA ARG A 163 -2.53 -24.44 3.60
C ARG A 163 -2.89 -25.70 2.82
N ALA A 164 -4.19 -25.91 2.58
CA ALA A 164 -4.71 -27.09 1.91
C ALA A 164 -4.66 -27.02 0.37
N SER A 165 -4.59 -25.81 -0.20
CA SER A 165 -4.60 -25.59 -1.65
C SER A 165 -3.19 -25.36 -2.21
N PRO A 166 -2.81 -26.01 -3.34
CA PRO A 166 -1.58 -25.67 -4.07
C PRO A 166 -1.64 -24.31 -4.77
N ARG A 167 -2.84 -23.72 -4.88
CA ARG A 167 -3.02 -22.40 -5.49
C ARG A 167 -2.87 -21.31 -4.43
N ALA A 168 -1.96 -20.37 -4.67
CA ALA A 168 -1.83 -19.18 -3.85
C ALA A 168 -3.14 -18.38 -3.82
N PRO A 169 -3.50 -17.76 -2.67
CA PRO A 169 -4.67 -16.91 -2.59
C PRO A 169 -4.54 -15.69 -3.49
N MET A 170 -5.67 -15.03 -3.73
CA MET A 170 -5.67 -13.69 -4.30
C MET A 170 -4.93 -12.74 -3.38
N VAL A 171 -4.13 -11.83 -3.95
CA VAL A 171 -3.41 -10.80 -3.19
C VAL A 171 -3.81 -9.43 -3.72
N TYR A 172 -4.56 -8.66 -2.94
CA TYR A 172 -4.85 -7.25 -3.25
C TYR A 172 -3.77 -6.37 -2.66
N ILE A 173 -3.19 -5.52 -3.49
CA ILE A 173 -2.21 -4.51 -3.05
C ILE A 173 -2.85 -3.15 -3.28
N PHE A 174 -3.27 -2.51 -2.20
CA PHE A 174 -3.76 -1.15 -2.23
C PHE A 174 -2.59 -0.17 -2.09
N ILE A 175 -2.65 0.92 -2.84
CA ILE A 175 -1.65 1.98 -2.86
C ILE A 175 -2.30 3.36 -2.85
N GLU A 176 -1.63 4.27 -2.16
CA GLU A 176 -1.90 5.70 -2.19
C GLU A 176 -0.86 6.38 -3.09
N GLN A 177 -1.31 7.30 -3.93
CA GLN A 177 -0.44 8.12 -4.77
C GLN A 177 -0.96 9.55 -4.73
N ASN A 178 -0.09 10.55 -4.86
CA ASN A 178 -0.58 11.92 -5.08
C ASN A 178 -1.44 11.96 -6.34
N ASP A 179 -2.61 12.59 -6.24
CA ASP A 179 -3.42 12.92 -7.39
C ASP A 179 -2.75 14.10 -8.13
N PRO A 180 -2.26 13.91 -9.36
CA PRO A 180 -1.61 14.97 -10.13
C PRO A 180 -2.44 16.25 -10.24
N TYR A 181 -3.78 16.16 -10.21
CA TYR A 181 -4.69 17.29 -10.34
C TYR A 181 -4.99 18.01 -9.01
N ARG A 182 -4.63 17.40 -7.88
CA ARG A 182 -4.72 18.03 -6.54
C ARG A 182 -3.40 18.60 -6.05
N MET A 183 -2.29 18.31 -6.74
CA MET A 183 -0.99 18.89 -6.42
C MET A 183 -0.94 20.38 -6.77
N THR A 184 -0.25 21.16 -5.94
CA THR A 184 0.11 22.52 -6.34
C THR A 184 1.11 22.47 -7.49
N PRO A 185 1.16 23.48 -8.39
CA PRO A 185 2.17 23.51 -9.45
C PRO A 185 3.61 23.43 -8.93
N GLN A 186 3.86 23.96 -7.73
CA GLN A 186 5.17 23.94 -7.09
C GLN A 186 5.56 22.55 -6.62
N ASP A 187 4.64 21.84 -5.94
CA ASP A 187 4.90 20.47 -5.48
C ASP A 187 5.01 19.50 -6.66
N TYR A 188 4.16 19.65 -7.67
CA TYR A 188 4.23 18.89 -8.92
C TYR A 188 5.62 19.02 -9.56
N ALA A 189 6.10 20.25 -9.72
CA ALA A 189 7.39 20.52 -10.34
C ALA A 189 8.56 19.99 -9.47
N ARG A 190 8.51 20.21 -8.16
CA ARG A 190 9.53 19.76 -7.21
C ARG A 190 9.65 18.24 -7.20
N ASP A 191 8.53 17.53 -7.11
CA ASP A 191 8.51 16.06 -7.10
C ASP A 191 8.94 15.49 -8.46
N THR A 192 8.48 16.09 -9.56
CA THR A 192 8.93 15.70 -10.90
C THR A 192 10.44 15.87 -11.07
N GLN A 193 11.01 16.99 -10.59
CA GLN A 193 12.44 17.24 -10.63
C GLN A 193 13.23 16.24 -9.77
N ALA A 194 12.76 15.95 -8.55
CA ALA A 194 13.43 15.05 -7.63
C ALA A 194 13.39 13.57 -8.07
N THR A 195 12.26 13.15 -8.64
CA THR A 195 12.06 11.77 -9.07
C THR A 195 12.51 11.51 -10.49
N GLY A 196 12.58 12.54 -11.33
CA GLY A 196 12.83 12.43 -12.76
C GLY A 196 11.66 11.81 -13.53
N LEU A 197 10.47 11.80 -12.93
CA LEU A 197 9.26 11.19 -13.46
C LEU A 197 8.10 12.16 -13.30
N ASP A 198 7.45 12.49 -14.42
CA ASP A 198 6.21 13.25 -14.42
C ASP A 198 5.10 12.52 -13.63
N GLN A 199 4.24 13.27 -12.94
CA GLN A 199 3.27 12.69 -12.02
C GLN A 199 2.18 11.87 -12.72
N LEU A 200 1.71 12.29 -13.90
CA LEU A 200 0.81 11.45 -14.70
C LEU A 200 1.56 10.22 -15.25
N ALA A 201 2.82 10.37 -15.62
CA ALA A 201 3.65 9.23 -16.03
C ALA A 201 3.86 8.23 -14.89
N ARG A 202 3.90 8.68 -13.62
CA ARG A 202 3.94 7.82 -12.43
C ARG A 202 2.67 7.00 -12.28
N ILE A 203 1.49 7.62 -12.39
CA ILE A 203 0.21 6.90 -12.40
C ILE A 203 0.19 5.86 -13.53
N ALA A 204 0.61 6.24 -14.73
CA ALA A 204 0.65 5.35 -15.89
C ALA A 204 1.64 4.19 -15.70
N LEU A 205 2.75 4.42 -15.01
CA LEU A 205 3.75 3.41 -14.69
C LEU A 205 3.15 2.34 -13.77
N TRP A 206 2.38 2.73 -12.75
CA TRP A 206 1.61 1.81 -11.90
C TRP A 206 0.51 1.09 -12.67
N ALA A 207 -0.23 1.78 -13.53
CA ALA A 207 -1.26 1.17 -14.36
C ALA A 207 -0.69 0.08 -15.28
N ARG A 208 0.54 0.26 -15.81
CA ARG A 208 1.26 -0.79 -16.57
C ARG A 208 1.67 -2.00 -15.73
N GLN A 209 1.72 -1.88 -14.40
CA GLN A 209 1.89 -3.02 -13.49
C GLN A 209 0.55 -3.67 -13.10
N GLY A 210 -0.57 -3.20 -13.65
CA GLY A 210 -1.91 -3.72 -13.36
C GLY A 210 -2.70 -2.94 -12.31
N ALA A 211 -2.21 -1.78 -11.86
CA ALA A 211 -2.97 -0.93 -10.96
C ALA A 211 -4.23 -0.36 -11.65
N ARG A 212 -5.34 -0.36 -10.92
CA ARG A 212 -6.59 0.29 -11.32
C ARG A 212 -6.99 1.31 -10.25
N ILE A 213 -7.47 2.47 -10.67
CA ILE A 213 -7.93 3.51 -9.76
C ILE A 213 -9.25 3.06 -9.14
N VAL A 214 -9.36 3.13 -7.83
CA VAL A 214 -10.60 2.81 -7.11
C VAL A 214 -11.52 4.02 -7.22
N ASP A 215 -12.72 3.83 -7.79
CA ASP A 215 -13.73 4.89 -7.87
C ASP A 215 -14.42 5.10 -6.52
N PHE A 216 -13.65 5.66 -5.60
CA PHE A 216 -14.05 5.96 -4.24
C PHE A 216 -13.37 7.27 -3.84
N ALA A 217 -14.10 8.15 -3.15
CA ALA A 217 -13.60 9.45 -2.71
C ALA A 217 -12.72 9.27 -1.46
N TYR A 218 -11.61 8.56 -1.64
CA TYR A 218 -10.67 8.22 -0.59
C TYR A 218 -10.08 9.48 0.06
N VAL A 219 -9.94 9.42 1.38
CA VAL A 219 -9.27 10.42 2.20
C VAL A 219 -8.42 9.68 3.22
N GLN A 220 -7.15 10.04 3.32
CA GLN A 220 -6.32 9.52 4.41
C GLN A 220 -6.63 10.33 5.68
N PRO A 221 -7.06 9.68 6.79
CA PRO A 221 -7.18 10.36 8.07
C PRO A 221 -5.84 10.99 8.51
N ALA A 222 -5.87 11.95 9.43
CA ALA A 222 -4.64 12.60 9.88
C ALA A 222 -3.72 11.60 10.61
N LEU A 223 -2.46 11.49 10.18
CA LEU A 223 -1.48 10.58 10.78
C LEU A 223 -1.06 11.01 12.20
N THR A 224 -1.21 12.30 12.51
CA THR A 224 -0.93 12.91 13.82
C THR A 224 -1.98 13.96 14.16
N ALA A 225 -2.04 14.37 15.43
CA ALA A 225 -3.02 15.38 15.89
C ALA A 225 -2.80 16.78 15.28
N ASP A 226 -1.57 17.08 14.85
CA ASP A 226 -1.21 18.38 14.27
C ASP A 226 -1.37 18.42 12.74
N GLN A 227 -1.72 17.28 12.13
CA GLN A 227 -1.97 17.17 10.70
C GLN A 227 -3.47 17.26 10.38
N GLN A 228 -3.76 17.68 9.15
CA GLN A 228 -5.10 17.56 8.58
C GLN A 228 -5.20 16.25 7.81
N ALA A 229 -6.42 15.78 7.60
CA ALA A 229 -6.67 14.65 6.71
C ALA A 229 -6.23 14.98 5.27
N ASP A 230 -5.60 14.03 4.60
CA ASP A 230 -5.08 14.23 3.24
C ASP A 230 -6.12 13.83 2.19
N ARG A 231 -6.59 14.85 1.47
CA ARG A 231 -7.55 14.72 0.37
C ARG A 231 -6.88 14.78 -0.99
N SER A 232 -5.55 14.90 -1.05
CA SER A 232 -4.79 15.09 -2.29
C SER A 232 -4.41 13.77 -2.97
N LEU A 233 -4.83 12.63 -2.42
CA LEU A 233 -4.43 11.30 -2.87
C LEU A 233 -5.44 10.70 -3.85
N VAL A 234 -4.91 9.90 -4.79
CA VAL A 234 -5.67 8.94 -5.56
C VAL A 234 -5.40 7.53 -5.01
N TYR A 235 -6.47 6.76 -4.85
CA TYR A 235 -6.40 5.40 -4.33
C TYR A 235 -6.48 4.37 -5.45
N ALA A 236 -5.60 3.37 -5.42
CA ALA A 236 -5.55 2.34 -6.45
C ALA A 236 -5.33 0.94 -5.86
N VAL A 237 -5.67 -0.08 -6.65
CA VAL A 237 -5.51 -1.49 -6.28
C VAL A 237 -4.84 -2.27 -7.41
N LEU A 238 -3.93 -3.17 -7.04
CA LEU A 238 -3.36 -4.21 -7.90
C LEU A 238 -3.88 -5.59 -7.48
N GLY A 239 -3.73 -6.56 -8.38
CA GLY A 239 -4.00 -7.97 -8.11
C GLY A 239 -5.34 -8.47 -8.62
N THR A 240 -6.20 -7.62 -9.19
CA THR A 240 -7.49 -8.03 -9.75
C THR A 240 -7.72 -7.54 -11.17
N GLU A 241 -8.31 -8.41 -12.00
CA GLU A 241 -8.79 -8.05 -13.34
C GLU A 241 -10.26 -7.63 -13.37
N ALA A 242 -10.97 -7.84 -12.24
CA ALA A 242 -12.37 -7.47 -12.11
C ALA A 242 -12.56 -5.96 -12.38
N PRO A 243 -13.69 -5.55 -12.99
CA PRO A 243 -13.96 -4.14 -13.23
C PRO A 243 -14.45 -3.39 -11.98
N SER A 244 -14.62 -4.09 -10.85
CA SER A 244 -15.15 -3.52 -9.62
C SER A 244 -14.80 -4.38 -8.40
N LEU A 245 -14.79 -3.78 -7.21
CA LEU A 245 -14.70 -4.46 -5.91
C LEU A 245 -16.06 -4.55 -5.23
N HIS A 246 -16.23 -5.58 -4.38
CA HIS A 246 -17.32 -5.62 -3.42
C HIS A 246 -17.06 -4.57 -2.33
N PRO A 247 -18.03 -3.70 -1.96
CA PRO A 247 -17.82 -2.64 -0.97
C PRO A 247 -17.33 -3.17 0.40
N SER A 248 -17.87 -4.31 0.86
CA SER A 248 -17.43 -4.97 2.09
C SER A 248 -15.95 -5.39 2.09
N LEU A 249 -15.39 -5.79 0.94
CA LEU A 249 -13.95 -6.10 0.84
C LEU A 249 -13.12 -4.83 1.08
N LEU A 250 -13.47 -3.73 0.42
CA LEU A 250 -12.79 -2.45 0.58
C LEU A 250 -12.99 -1.89 1.99
N ARG A 251 -14.17 -2.05 2.58
CA ARG A 251 -14.46 -1.64 3.96
C ARG A 251 -13.59 -2.39 4.95
N GLN A 252 -13.54 -3.72 4.83
CA GLN A 252 -12.68 -4.57 5.67
C GLN A 252 -11.21 -4.17 5.57
N HIS A 253 -10.75 -3.81 4.37
CA HIS A 253 -9.40 -3.32 4.16
C HIS A 253 -9.16 -1.97 4.86
N LEU A 254 -9.98 -0.96 4.56
CA LEU A 254 -9.81 0.39 5.10
C LEU A 254 -9.97 0.44 6.61
N GLU A 255 -10.89 -0.33 7.19
CA GLU A 255 -11.07 -0.40 8.65
C GLU A 255 -9.78 -0.83 9.35
N ARG A 256 -9.11 -1.85 8.80
CA ARG A 256 -7.85 -2.38 9.34
C ARG A 256 -6.69 -1.43 9.09
N PHE A 257 -6.56 -0.94 7.86
CA PHE A 257 -5.50 -0.03 7.50
C PHE A 257 -5.58 1.28 8.30
N PHE A 258 -6.77 1.88 8.41
CA PHE A 258 -6.99 3.06 9.21
C PHE A 258 -6.76 2.81 10.69
N GLY A 259 -7.36 1.75 11.25
CA GLY A 259 -7.26 1.46 12.68
C GLY A 259 -5.84 1.12 13.12
N ILE A 260 -5.06 0.45 12.28
CA ILE A 260 -3.73 -0.06 12.64
C ILE A 260 -2.64 0.91 12.19
N SER A 261 -2.51 1.18 10.89
CA SER A 261 -1.35 1.88 10.34
C SER A 261 -1.50 3.40 10.33
N VAL A 262 -2.71 3.94 10.10
CA VAL A 262 -2.93 5.40 10.06
C VAL A 262 -3.13 5.96 11.47
N LEU A 263 -4.08 5.40 12.21
CA LEU A 263 -4.52 5.89 13.52
C LEU A 263 -3.75 5.25 14.68
N LYS A 264 -2.77 4.38 14.39
CA LYS A 264 -1.85 3.75 15.36
C LYS A 264 -2.56 3.03 16.50
N GLY A 265 -3.55 2.22 16.16
CA GLY A 265 -4.36 1.43 17.09
C GLY A 265 -5.58 2.13 17.67
N ARG A 266 -5.80 3.42 17.35
CA ARG A 266 -7.03 4.13 17.73
C ARG A 266 -8.22 3.70 16.86
N ASP A 267 -9.42 3.85 17.42
CA ASP A 267 -10.67 3.46 16.78
C ASP A 267 -11.01 4.35 15.57
N PRO A 268 -11.15 3.78 14.35
CA PRO A 268 -11.63 4.48 13.17
C PRO A 268 -13.02 5.12 13.32
N GLU A 269 -13.91 4.55 14.14
CA GLU A 269 -15.26 5.12 14.38
C GLU A 269 -15.20 6.45 15.15
N GLY A 270 -14.11 6.70 15.88
CA GLY A 270 -13.87 7.96 16.57
C GLY A 270 -13.27 9.06 15.68
N ASP A 271 -12.83 8.72 14.46
CA ASP A 271 -12.29 9.65 13.48
C ASP A 271 -13.33 9.96 12.40
N ALA A 272 -13.60 11.25 12.17
CA ALA A 272 -14.70 11.66 11.28
C ALA A 272 -14.49 11.21 9.82
N GLU A 273 -13.25 11.25 9.32
CA GLU A 273 -12.93 10.91 7.92
C GLU A 273 -12.96 9.39 7.72
N ALA A 274 -12.42 8.64 8.68
CA ALA A 274 -12.48 7.19 8.65
C ALA A 274 -13.92 6.69 8.79
N HIS A 275 -14.67 7.18 9.78
CA HIS A 275 -16.08 6.82 10.00
C HIS A 275 -16.93 7.09 8.75
N GLN A 276 -16.80 8.27 8.14
CA GLN A 276 -17.57 8.63 6.94
C GLN A 276 -17.31 7.66 5.79
N GLN A 277 -16.05 7.29 5.54
CA GLN A 277 -15.68 6.38 4.46
C GLN A 277 -16.19 4.95 4.71
N LEU A 278 -16.08 4.45 5.94
CA LEU A 278 -16.59 3.12 6.31
C LEU A 278 -18.11 3.06 6.22
N ALA A 279 -18.81 4.12 6.64
CA ALA A 279 -20.26 4.25 6.53
C ALA A 279 -20.71 4.31 5.05
N GLN A 280 -19.98 5.04 4.19
CA GLN A 280 -20.28 5.09 2.77
C GLN A 280 -20.19 3.70 2.11
N LEU A 281 -19.16 2.92 2.43
CA LEU A 281 -19.00 1.57 1.90
C LEU A 281 -20.08 0.61 2.42
N ALA A 282 -20.50 0.77 3.68
CA ALA A 282 -21.64 0.06 4.25
C ALA A 282 -22.94 0.36 3.50
N ALA A 283 -23.18 1.64 3.18
CA ALA A 283 -24.36 2.06 2.43
C ALA A 283 -24.36 1.51 1.00
N LEU A 284 -23.20 1.48 0.33
CA LEU A 284 -23.06 0.87 -0.99
C LEU A 284 -23.35 -0.64 -0.96
N GLU A 285 -22.86 -1.36 0.05
CA GLU A 285 -23.17 -2.77 0.25
C GLU A 285 -24.68 -2.99 0.44
N ALA A 286 -25.31 -2.21 1.33
CA ALA A 286 -26.74 -2.30 1.58
C ALA A 286 -27.60 -2.01 0.34
N ALA A 287 -27.11 -1.14 -0.55
CA ALA A 287 -27.74 -0.84 -1.84
C ALA A 287 -27.45 -1.88 -2.93
N GLY A 288 -26.63 -2.90 -2.68
CA GLY A 288 -26.18 -3.86 -3.70
C GLY A 288 -25.27 -3.24 -4.78
N ALA A 289 -24.69 -2.07 -4.50
CA ALA A 289 -23.81 -1.37 -5.41
C ALA A 289 -22.38 -1.95 -5.37
N ARG A 290 -21.59 -1.63 -6.40
CA ARG A 290 -20.19 -2.05 -6.54
C ARG A 290 -19.30 -0.82 -6.57
N VAL A 291 -18.05 -0.95 -6.09
CA VAL A 291 -17.04 0.11 -6.25
C VAL A 291 -16.31 -0.12 -7.57
N ALA A 292 -16.45 0.78 -8.53
CA ALA A 292 -15.83 0.62 -9.84
C ALA A 292 -14.30 0.71 -9.76
N LEU A 293 -13.61 0.00 -10.67
CA LEU A 293 -12.17 0.08 -10.86
C LEU A 293 -11.87 0.67 -12.24
N LEU A 294 -11.41 1.92 -12.24
CA LEU A 294 -11.15 2.70 -13.43
C LEU A 294 -9.78 2.35 -14.02
N LYS A 295 -9.76 2.15 -15.34
CA LYS A 295 -8.51 1.93 -16.07
C LYS A 295 -7.91 3.28 -16.44
N MET A 296 -6.59 3.39 -16.26
CA MET A 296 -5.87 4.54 -16.77
C MET A 296 -5.93 4.55 -18.30
N ILE A 297 -6.37 5.67 -18.87
CA ILE A 297 -6.28 5.92 -20.32
C ILE A 297 -4.88 6.42 -20.67
N ASP A 298 -4.61 6.61 -21.96
CA ASP A 298 -3.34 7.22 -22.39
C ASP A 298 -3.19 8.60 -21.73
N PRO A 299 -2.12 8.83 -20.92
CA PRO A 299 -1.89 10.10 -20.25
C PRO A 299 -1.85 11.30 -21.20
N ALA A 300 -1.44 11.09 -22.46
CA ALA A 300 -1.41 12.16 -23.46
C ALA A 300 -2.81 12.66 -23.87
N ARG A 301 -3.87 11.90 -23.54
CA ARG A 301 -5.27 12.27 -23.80
C ARG A 301 -5.92 12.99 -22.61
N LEU A 302 -5.22 13.06 -21.48
CA LEU A 302 -5.69 13.79 -20.31
C LEU A 302 -5.24 15.26 -20.40
N PRO A 303 -6.04 16.19 -19.85
CA PRO A 303 -5.61 17.58 -19.73
C PRO A 303 -4.36 17.70 -18.85
N LYS A 304 -3.52 18.70 -19.11
CA LYS A 304 -2.32 18.92 -18.29
C LYS A 304 -2.72 19.39 -16.88
N PRO A 305 -2.16 18.78 -15.82
CA PRO A 305 -2.33 19.27 -14.46
C PRO A 305 -1.89 20.75 -14.35
N GLY A 306 -2.70 21.57 -13.68
CA GLY A 306 -2.48 23.01 -13.57
C GLY A 306 -2.90 23.86 -14.79
N GLY A 307 -3.34 23.24 -15.89
CA GLY A 307 -3.91 23.92 -17.06
C GLY A 307 -5.44 24.00 -17.07
N LEU A 308 -6.11 23.52 -16.02
CA LEU A 308 -7.56 23.50 -15.89
C LEU A 308 -8.07 24.85 -15.36
N GLU A 309 -9.06 25.44 -16.03
CA GLU A 309 -9.70 26.70 -15.66
C GLU A 309 -11.15 26.48 -15.20
N GLY A 310 -11.67 27.38 -14.36
CA GLY A 310 -13.07 27.32 -13.92
C GLY A 310 -13.42 26.05 -13.13
N ALA A 311 -14.56 25.43 -13.46
CA ALA A 311 -15.06 24.24 -12.76
C ALA A 311 -14.15 22.99 -12.93
N GLU A 312 -13.38 22.92 -14.02
CA GLU A 312 -12.43 21.82 -14.27
C GLU A 312 -11.24 21.86 -13.31
N ARG A 313 -10.94 23.01 -12.69
CA ARG A 313 -9.86 23.12 -11.71
C ARG A 313 -10.10 22.29 -10.43
N ALA A 314 -11.34 21.91 -10.15
CA ALA A 314 -11.71 21.05 -9.03
C ALA A 314 -11.67 19.55 -9.37
N SER A 315 -11.38 19.19 -10.62
CA SER A 315 -11.37 17.80 -11.08
C SER A 315 -10.25 17.00 -10.44
N THR A 316 -10.56 15.77 -10.06
CA THR A 316 -9.59 14.75 -9.67
C THR A 316 -9.21 13.88 -10.86
N LEU A 317 -8.11 13.12 -10.76
CA LEU A 317 -7.82 12.10 -11.76
C LEU A 317 -8.99 11.12 -11.90
N ARG A 318 -9.64 10.77 -10.79
CA ARG A 318 -10.82 9.90 -10.77
C ARG A 318 -11.97 10.49 -11.58
N ASP A 319 -12.28 11.77 -11.42
CA ASP A 319 -13.37 12.42 -12.16
C ASP A 319 -13.10 12.47 -13.68
N LEU A 320 -11.82 12.55 -14.08
CA LEU A 320 -11.41 12.53 -15.49
C LEU A 320 -11.42 11.12 -16.11
N LEU A 321 -11.37 10.07 -15.29
CA LEU A 321 -11.40 8.68 -15.72
C LEU A 321 -12.77 8.03 -15.62
N ALA A 322 -13.65 8.58 -14.79
CA ALA A 322 -15.03 8.13 -14.67
C ALA A 322 -15.72 8.26 -16.05
N PRO A 323 -16.48 7.26 -16.49
CA PRO A 323 -17.24 7.38 -17.73
C PRO A 323 -18.22 8.55 -17.61
N LEU A 324 -18.13 9.51 -18.54
CA LEU A 324 -19.14 10.54 -18.79
C LEU A 324 -20.49 9.92 -19.17
#